data_AF-A0A925MRZ7-F1
#
_entry.id   AF-A0A925MRZ7-F1
#
_cell.length_a   1.000
_cell.length_b   1.000
_cell.length_c   1.000
_cell.angle_alpha   90.00
_cell.angle_beta   90.00
_cell.angle_gamma   90.00
#
_symmetry.space_group_name_H-M   'P 1'
#
loop_
_entity.id
_entity.type
_entity.pdbx_description
1 polymer ?
#
loop_
_entity_poly.entity_id
_entity_poly.type
_entity_poly.pdbx_seq_one_letter_code
_entity_poly.pdbx_strand_id
1 'polypeptide(L)'
;APPWGTLAAVDLQRNAVLWQRPLGSTEDFAPWFVPTRDIGMPNMGGPIVTAGDVVFVAAATDNYLRAFDIETGRELWKGRLPAGGQATPMTYEVDGRQFVVIAAGGHGTMGTTRGDYVVAFALPNKR
;
A
#
# COMPACT_ATOMS: atom_id res chain seq x y z
N ALA A 1 17.18 -13.74 3.67
CA ALA A 1 16.39 -13.56 4.91
C ALA A 1 15.44 -12.38 4.70
N PRO A 2 14.21 -12.40 5.25
CA PRO A 2 13.25 -11.29 5.14
C PRO A 2 13.86 -9.96 5.62
N PRO A 3 13.36 -8.80 5.12
CA PRO A 3 12.07 -8.65 4.45
C PRO A 3 12.06 -9.01 2.95
N TRP A 4 10.96 -9.58 2.46
CA TRP A 4 10.78 -9.91 1.03
C TRP A 4 10.35 -8.73 0.17
N GLY A 5 10.01 -7.61 0.82
CA GLY A 5 9.80 -6.32 0.16
C GLY A 5 9.68 -5.20 1.19
N THR A 6 10.10 -4.02 0.79
CA THR A 6 10.19 -2.84 1.67
C THR A 6 9.63 -1.59 0.99
N LEU A 7 9.20 -0.65 1.82
CA LEU A 7 8.98 0.75 1.47
C LEU A 7 10.12 1.55 2.10
N ALA A 8 10.74 2.45 1.34
CA ALA A 8 11.84 3.29 1.82
C ALA A 8 11.63 4.75 1.41
N ALA A 9 12.03 5.66 2.28
CA ALA A 9 12.19 7.07 1.93
C ALA A 9 13.69 7.37 1.78
N VAL A 10 14.03 8.05 0.69
CA VAL A 10 15.40 8.38 0.34
C VAL A 10 15.51 9.89 0.15
N ASP A 11 16.44 10.50 0.87
CA ASP A 11 16.87 11.87 0.66
C ASP A 11 17.95 11.89 -0.42
N LEU A 12 17.61 12.46 -1.58
CA LEU A 12 18.50 12.54 -2.73
C LEU A 12 19.58 13.63 -2.59
N GLN A 13 19.36 14.65 -1.76
CA GLN A 13 20.36 15.70 -1.52
C GLN A 13 21.47 15.19 -0.60
N ARG A 14 21.09 14.46 0.45
CA ARG A 14 22.02 13.89 1.43
C ARG A 14 22.53 12.50 1.03
N ASN A 15 21.97 11.93 -0.03
CA ASN A 15 22.22 10.55 -0.46
C ASN A 15 22.04 9.55 0.70
N ALA A 16 20.93 9.69 1.42
CA ALA A 16 20.67 8.94 2.65
C ALA A 16 19.29 8.29 2.63
N VAL A 17 19.18 7.06 3.14
CA VAL A 17 17.90 6.43 3.44
C VAL A 17 17.41 6.98 4.78
N LEU A 18 16.29 7.70 4.77
CA LEU A 18 15.72 8.29 5.99
C LEU A 18 15.09 7.21 6.87
N TRP A 19 14.34 6.30 6.24
CA TRP A 19 13.76 5.14 6.89
C TRP A 19 13.46 4.04 5.87
N GLN A 20 13.30 2.82 6.39
CA GLN A 20 12.87 1.66 5.63
C GLN A 20 11.92 0.81 6.49
N ARG A 21 10.82 0.33 5.90
CA ARG A 21 9.82 -0.50 6.56
C ARG A 21 9.50 -1.72 5.71
N PRO A 22 9.25 -2.90 6.31
CA PRO A 22 8.66 -4.00 5.58
C PRO A 22 7.31 -3.57 4.99
N LEU A 23 7.06 -3.89 3.73
CA LEU A 23 5.79 -3.60 3.07
C LEU A 23 5.10 -4.91 2.74
N GLY A 24 3.98 -5.17 3.41
CA GLY A 24 3.17 -6.36 3.22
C GLY A 24 3.22 -7.34 4.39
N SER A 25 2.22 -8.21 4.44
CA SER A 25 2.03 -9.21 5.48
C SER A 25 1.82 -10.63 4.94
N THR A 26 2.04 -11.63 5.79
CA THR A 26 1.77 -13.05 5.48
C THR A 26 0.31 -13.43 5.67
N GLU A 27 -0.61 -12.48 5.91
CA GLU A 27 -1.99 -12.75 6.32
C GLU A 27 -2.76 -13.69 5.38
N ASP A 28 -2.45 -13.63 4.08
CA ASP A 28 -3.10 -14.47 3.05
C ASP A 28 -2.39 -15.82 2.78
N PHE A 29 -1.18 -16.00 3.33
CA PHE A 29 -0.33 -17.15 3.02
C PHE A 29 -0.01 -18.01 4.25
N ALA A 30 -0.08 -17.43 5.45
CA ALA A 30 0.30 -18.08 6.68
C ALA A 30 -0.92 -18.31 7.58
N PRO A 31 -1.01 -19.46 8.27
CA PRO A 31 -2.02 -19.68 9.30
C PRO A 31 -1.96 -18.62 10.39
N TRP A 32 -3.11 -18.37 11.01
CA TRP A 32 -3.27 -17.24 11.93
C TRP A 32 -2.38 -17.30 13.19
N PHE A 33 -1.82 -18.47 13.52
CA PHE A 33 -0.93 -18.68 14.67
C PHE A 33 0.54 -18.34 14.38
N VAL A 34 0.89 -17.98 13.14
CA VAL A 34 2.26 -17.58 12.79
C VAL A 34 2.54 -16.16 13.31
N PRO A 35 3.58 -15.96 14.15
CA PRO A 35 3.82 -14.69 14.83
C PRO A 35 4.38 -13.60 13.90
N THR A 36 5.08 -13.97 12.84
CA THR A 36 5.72 -13.03 11.90
C THR A 36 4.79 -12.69 10.75
N ARG A 37 3.85 -11.77 10.98
CA ARG A 37 2.93 -11.28 9.95
C ARG A 37 3.54 -10.22 9.05
N ASP A 38 4.12 -9.17 9.61
CA ASP A 38 4.55 -7.99 8.83
C ASP A 38 6.04 -8.05 8.46
N ILE A 39 6.43 -9.12 7.77
CA ILE A 39 7.82 -9.34 7.33
C ILE A 39 8.08 -8.85 5.91
N GLY A 40 7.13 -8.09 5.33
CA GLY A 40 7.21 -7.64 3.96
C GLY A 40 6.92 -8.75 2.96
N MET A 41 6.30 -8.42 1.85
CA MET A 41 5.98 -9.35 0.77
C MET A 41 6.59 -8.86 -0.54
N PRO A 42 6.73 -9.73 -1.56
CA PRO A 42 7.06 -9.26 -2.90
C PRO A 42 6.15 -8.10 -3.31
N ASN A 43 6.75 -7.03 -3.81
CA ASN A 43 6.04 -5.80 -4.13
C ASN A 43 6.07 -5.53 -5.63
N MET A 44 4.93 -5.15 -6.21
CA MET A 44 4.84 -4.64 -7.58
C MET A 44 3.83 -3.50 -7.65
N GLY A 45 4.18 -2.42 -8.35
CA GLY A 45 3.38 -1.18 -8.39
C GLY A 45 4.02 -0.06 -7.58
N GLY A 46 3.67 1.18 -7.93
CA GLY A 46 4.25 2.37 -7.32
C GLY A 46 3.41 2.91 -6.16
N PRO A 47 4.02 3.69 -5.25
CA PRO A 47 3.29 4.55 -4.35
C PRO A 47 2.85 5.85 -5.05
N ILE A 48 1.90 6.56 -4.44
CA ILE A 48 1.73 8.01 -4.64
C ILE A 48 1.98 8.74 -3.32
N VAL A 49 2.40 9.99 -3.40
CA VAL A 49 2.60 10.88 -2.26
C VAL A 49 1.67 12.08 -2.42
N THR A 50 1.03 12.50 -1.34
CA THR A 50 0.13 13.66 -1.33
C THR A 50 0.73 14.80 -0.52
N ALA A 51 0.24 16.03 -0.74
CA ALA A 51 0.67 17.21 0.01
C ALA A 51 0.24 17.19 1.49
N GLY A 52 -0.53 16.18 1.92
CA GLY A 52 -0.87 15.96 3.33
C GLY A 52 0.15 15.07 4.05
N ASP A 53 1.35 14.87 3.49
CA ASP A 53 2.42 14.05 4.07
C ASP A 53 2.06 12.56 4.23
N VAL A 54 1.16 12.08 3.35
CA VAL A 54 0.70 10.68 3.32
C VAL A 54 1.09 10.01 2.00
N VAL A 55 1.67 8.82 2.14
CA VAL A 55 2.02 7.91 1.05
C VAL A 55 0.96 6.82 0.93
N PHE A 56 0.41 6.60 -0.26
CA PHE A 56 -0.52 5.49 -0.53
C PHE A 56 0.13 4.44 -1.42
N VAL A 57 0.03 3.15 -1.05
CA VAL A 57 0.63 2.04 -1.79
C VAL A 57 -0.11 0.72 -1.57
N ALA A 58 -0.24 -0.08 -2.62
CA ALA A 58 -0.88 -1.41 -2.58
C ALA A 58 -0.04 -2.50 -3.27
N ALA A 59 1.29 -2.33 -3.23
CA ALA A 59 2.22 -3.13 -4.01
C ALA A 59 2.39 -4.57 -3.50
N ALA A 60 2.14 -4.80 -2.21
CA ALA A 60 2.30 -6.09 -1.56
C ALA A 60 1.26 -7.12 -2.02
N THR A 61 1.63 -8.41 -1.94
CA THR A 61 0.76 -9.53 -2.33
C THR A 61 -0.29 -9.92 -1.29
N ASP A 62 -0.81 -8.97 -0.53
CA ASP A 62 -1.75 -9.21 0.58
C ASP A 62 -3.05 -8.42 0.45
N ASN A 63 -3.39 -7.98 -0.77
CA ASN A 63 -4.64 -7.32 -1.11
C ASN A 63 -5.00 -6.14 -0.18
N TYR A 64 -4.04 -5.31 0.22
CA TYR A 64 -4.30 -4.09 0.99
C TYR A 64 -3.81 -2.85 0.25
N LEU A 65 -4.63 -1.81 0.21
CA LEU A 65 -4.17 -0.44 0.03
C LEU A 65 -3.81 0.13 1.39
N ARG A 66 -2.61 0.71 1.52
CA ARG A 66 -2.08 1.26 2.77
C ARG A 66 -1.80 2.73 2.65
N ALA A 67 -1.88 3.43 3.78
CA ALA A 67 -1.44 4.80 3.96
C ALA A 67 -0.30 4.83 4.98
N PHE A 68 0.79 5.51 4.65
CA PHE A 68 1.95 5.69 5.53
C PHE A 68 2.27 7.16 5.73
N ASP A 69 2.75 7.50 6.91
CA ASP A 69 3.34 8.78 7.24
C ASP A 69 4.69 8.93 6.52
N ILE A 70 4.89 10.03 5.78
CA ILE A 70 6.10 10.22 4.94
C ILE A 70 7.38 10.39 5.77
N GLU A 71 7.30 10.98 6.95
CA GLU A 71 8.46 11.31 7.79
C GLU A 71 8.96 10.09 8.57
N THR A 72 8.04 9.25 9.04
CA THR A 72 8.34 8.14 9.96
C THR A 72 8.24 6.75 9.33
N GLY A 73 7.56 6.65 8.19
CA GLY A 73 7.17 5.39 7.56
C GLY A 73 6.14 4.59 8.36
N ARG A 74 5.48 5.19 9.36
CA ARG A 74 4.47 4.49 10.17
C ARG A 74 3.21 4.26 9.34
N GLU A 75 2.67 3.04 9.36
CA GLU A 75 1.35 2.74 8.78
C GLU A 75 0.29 3.52 9.57
N LEU A 76 -0.46 4.38 8.87
CA LEU A 76 -1.55 5.17 9.43
C LEU A 76 -2.89 4.47 9.27
N TRP A 77 -3.05 3.74 8.16
CA TRP A 77 -4.29 3.07 7.80
C TRP A 77 -4.05 2.00 6.75
N LYS A 78 -4.91 0.98 6.72
CA LYS A 78 -5.02 0.04 5.60
C LYS A 78 -6.48 -0.33 5.32
N GLY A 79 -6.80 -0.51 4.05
CA GLY A 79 -8.10 -0.98 3.56
C GLY A 79 -7.93 -2.26 2.74
N ARG A 80 -8.68 -3.30 3.10
CA ARG A 80 -8.65 -4.56 2.38
C ARG A 80 -9.31 -4.38 1.01
N LEU A 81 -8.67 -4.91 -0.03
CA LEU A 81 -9.14 -4.94 -1.40
C LEU A 81 -9.74 -6.32 -1.72
N PRO A 82 -10.72 -6.40 -2.65
CA PRO A 82 -11.32 -7.66 -3.06
C PRO A 82 -10.39 -8.53 -3.92
N ALA A 83 -9.32 -7.95 -4.48
CA ALA A 83 -8.32 -8.60 -5.30
C ALA A 83 -6.96 -7.92 -5.11
N GLY A 84 -5.91 -8.42 -5.76
CA GLY A 84 -4.58 -7.81 -5.68
C GLY A 84 -4.58 -6.38 -6.22
N GLY A 85 -4.04 -5.45 -5.44
CA GLY A 85 -3.80 -4.07 -5.84
C GLY A 85 -2.77 -3.98 -6.97
N GLN A 86 -1.49 -4.22 -6.68
CA GLN A 86 -0.33 -4.31 -7.61
C GLN A 86 -0.26 -3.24 -8.72
N ALA A 87 -0.98 -2.15 -8.54
CA ALA A 87 -1.10 -1.01 -9.43
C ALA A 87 -0.72 0.23 -8.61
N THR A 88 -0.28 1.26 -9.31
CA THR A 88 -0.08 2.57 -8.70
C THR A 88 -1.45 3.19 -8.43
N PRO A 89 -1.82 3.49 -7.17
CA PRO A 89 -3.06 4.22 -6.90
C PRO A 89 -3.02 5.62 -7.51
N MET A 90 -4.16 6.28 -7.62
CA MET A 90 -4.25 7.69 -7.97
C MET A 90 -5.15 8.44 -7.00
N THR A 91 -5.11 9.77 -7.04
CA THR A 91 -6.04 10.61 -6.29
C THR A 91 -6.61 11.70 -7.19
N TYR A 92 -7.86 12.08 -6.93
CA TYR A 92 -8.53 13.21 -7.58
C TYR A 92 -9.54 13.84 -6.62
N GLU A 93 -10.02 15.03 -6.97
CA GLU A 93 -11.07 15.72 -6.24
C GLU A 93 -12.30 15.91 -7.13
N VAL A 94 -13.48 15.76 -6.54
CA VAL A 94 -14.77 16.15 -7.14
C VAL A 94 -15.65 16.76 -6.05
N ASP A 95 -16.27 17.90 -6.34
CA ASP A 95 -17.15 18.64 -5.42
C ASP A 95 -16.51 18.90 -4.03
N GLY A 96 -15.23 19.26 -4.01
CA GLY A 96 -14.48 19.54 -2.77
C GLY A 96 -14.17 18.31 -1.93
N ARG A 97 -14.38 17.10 -2.46
CA ARG A 97 -14.05 15.83 -1.79
C ARG A 97 -12.96 15.10 -2.54
N GLN A 98 -11.86 14.83 -1.85
CA GLN A 98 -10.74 14.05 -2.37
C GLN A 98 -11.00 12.55 -2.24
N PHE A 99 -10.65 11.82 -3.30
CA PHE A 99 -10.72 10.36 -3.38
C PHE A 99 -9.34 9.78 -3.67
N VAL A 100 -9.03 8.64 -3.07
CA VAL A 100 -7.91 7.77 -3.46
C VAL A 100 -8.49 6.54 -4.13
N VAL A 101 -8.04 6.24 -5.35
CA VAL A 101 -8.61 5.19 -6.20
C VAL A 101 -7.54 4.24 -6.68
N ILE A 102 -7.88 2.96 -6.76
CA ILE A 102 -6.99 1.93 -7.25
C ILE A 102 -7.74 0.88 -8.07
N ALA A 103 -7.11 0.40 -9.14
CA ALA A 103 -7.52 -0.80 -9.84
C ALA A 103 -7.01 -2.03 -9.07
N ALA A 104 -7.91 -2.90 -8.63
CA ALA A 104 -7.60 -4.16 -7.96
C ALA A 104 -7.95 -5.32 -8.89
N GLY A 105 -6.97 -5.73 -9.70
CA GLY A 105 -7.11 -6.80 -10.70
C GLY A 105 -6.35 -8.09 -10.39
N GLY A 106 -5.40 -8.03 -9.44
CA GLY A 106 -4.41 -9.08 -9.22
C GLY A 106 -3.29 -9.07 -10.25
N HIS A 107 -2.26 -9.88 -9.99
CA HIS A 107 -1.09 -10.00 -10.86
C HIS A 107 -0.75 -11.47 -11.13
N GLY A 108 -0.79 -11.87 -12.41
CA GLY A 108 -0.68 -13.26 -12.84
C GLY A 108 0.59 -13.96 -12.37
N THR A 109 1.77 -13.36 -12.60
CA THR A 109 3.07 -13.95 -12.21
C THR A 109 3.30 -13.99 -10.70
N MET A 110 2.59 -13.14 -9.94
CA MET A 110 2.68 -13.13 -8.47
C MET A 110 1.65 -14.05 -7.82
N GLY A 111 0.75 -14.65 -8.60
CA GLY A 111 -0.26 -15.58 -8.10
C GLY A 111 -1.29 -14.94 -7.18
N THR A 112 -1.52 -13.62 -7.26
CA THR A 112 -2.44 -12.94 -6.35
C THR A 112 -3.89 -13.05 -6.79
N THR A 113 -4.81 -12.81 -5.84
CA THR A 113 -6.25 -12.88 -6.06
C THR A 113 -6.64 -12.08 -7.30
N ARG A 114 -7.23 -12.75 -8.28
CA ARG A 114 -7.71 -12.13 -9.52
C ARG A 114 -9.02 -11.42 -9.28
N GLY A 115 -9.20 -10.29 -9.95
CA GLY A 115 -10.44 -9.53 -9.93
C GLY A 115 -10.51 -8.54 -11.08
N ASP A 116 -11.55 -7.73 -11.08
CA ASP A 116 -11.75 -6.61 -12.01
C ASP A 116 -12.52 -5.51 -11.26
N TYR A 117 -11.83 -4.87 -10.33
CA TYR A 117 -12.43 -3.87 -9.44
C TYR A 117 -11.71 -2.54 -9.57
N VAL A 118 -12.48 -1.45 -9.54
CA VAL A 118 -11.98 -0.11 -9.24
C VAL A 118 -12.55 0.28 -7.88
N VAL A 119 -11.67 0.52 -6.91
CA VAL A 119 -12.06 0.81 -5.52
C VAL A 119 -11.67 2.23 -5.18
N ALA A 120 -12.61 3.01 -4.65
CA ALA A 120 -12.40 4.38 -4.22
C ALA A 120 -12.57 4.51 -2.69
N PHE A 121 -11.63 5.22 -2.07
CA PHE A 121 -11.64 5.55 -0.65
C PHE A 121 -11.70 7.07 -0.49
N ALA A 122 -12.47 7.52 0.50
CA ALA A 122 -12.52 8.91 0.92
C ALA A 122 -12.86 8.98 2.40
N LEU A 123 -12.48 10.06 3.06
CA LEU A 123 -12.97 10.34 4.41
C LEU A 123 -14.51 10.47 4.40
N PRO A 124 -15.18 10.18 5.52
CA PRO A 124 -16.60 10.47 5.68
C PRO A 124 -16.90 11.94 5.40
N ASN A 125 -18.06 12.24 4.82
CA ASN A 125 -18.50 13.62 4.67
C ASN A 125 -18.62 14.26 6.05
N LYS A 126 -18.00 15.43 6.23
CA LYS A 126 -18.31 16.29 7.38
C LYS A 126 -19.75 16.75 7.21
N ARG A 127 -20.65 16.30 8.09
CA ARG A 127 -22.00 16.86 8.20
C ARG A 127 -21.93 18.27 8.73
#